data_AF-A0A6N8XDE7-F1
#
_entry.id   AF-A0A6N8XDE7-F1
#
_cell.length_a   1.000
_cell.length_b   1.000
_cell.length_c   1.000
_cell.angle_alpha   90.00
_cell.angle_beta   90.00
_cell.angle_gamma   90.00
#
_symmetry.space_group_name_H-M   'P 1'
#
loop_
_entity.id
_entity.type
_entity.pdbx_description
1 polymer ?
#
loop_
_entity_poly.entity_id
_entity_poly.type
_entity_poly.pdbx_seq_one_letter_code
_entity_poly.pdbx_strand_id
1 'polypeptide(L)'
;MLGGVDEALKSIRLSEIVERYQSKTDVFVLCVDRDGKLGRRRRLDKIEVEFGDDRTFLAENAWEELETWTLAGLDLPAGWRWSQVRAAVDVKERYFDKIARARSVDDAPGGGRKPLGEEAARRIDAIRQKCREDFDSLARRIEVVIDD
;
A
#
# COMPACT_ATOMS: atom_id res chain seq x y z
N MET A 1 -12.23 17.59 6.87
CA MET A 1 -12.15 16.19 7.31
C MET A 1 -12.62 15.35 6.14
N LEU A 2 -11.70 14.77 5.37
CA LEU A 2 -12.07 13.82 4.32
C LEU A 2 -12.71 12.63 5.05
N GLY A 3 -13.94 12.26 4.68
CA GLY A 3 -14.58 11.05 5.22
C GLY A 3 -13.66 9.85 5.00
N GLY A 4 -13.79 8.82 5.83
CA GLY A 4 -12.86 7.67 5.86
C GLY A 4 -12.65 6.98 4.51
N VAL A 5 -11.88 5.89 4.50
CA VAL A 5 -11.48 5.17 3.27
C VAL A 5 -12.65 4.96 2.29
N ASP A 6 -13.85 4.65 2.80
CA ASP A 6 -15.04 4.43 1.96
C ASP A 6 -15.50 5.67 1.18
N GLU A 7 -15.31 6.87 1.72
CA GLU A 7 -15.61 8.15 1.05
C GLU A 7 -14.51 8.53 0.05
N ALA A 8 -13.25 8.28 0.38
CA ALA A 8 -12.12 8.49 -0.53
C ALA A 8 -12.20 7.58 -1.76
N LEU A 9 -12.73 6.36 -1.57
CA LEU A 9 -12.92 5.35 -2.63
C LEU A 9 -14.26 5.48 -3.37
N LYS A 10 -14.97 6.61 -3.25
CA LYS A 10 -16.13 6.86 -4.11
C LYS A 10 -15.68 7.10 -5.53
N SER A 11 -16.37 6.45 -6.49
CA SER A 11 -16.12 6.60 -7.93
C SER A 11 -16.00 8.08 -8.35
N ILE A 12 -16.87 8.96 -7.86
CA ILE A 12 -16.80 10.40 -8.17
C ILE A 12 -15.47 11.04 -7.77
N ARG A 13 -14.89 10.65 -6.62
CA ARG A 13 -13.61 11.18 -6.14
C ARG A 13 -12.44 10.62 -6.93
N LEU A 14 -12.48 9.33 -7.25
CA LEU A 14 -11.46 8.70 -8.08
C LEU A 14 -11.48 9.28 -9.50
N SER A 15 -12.68 9.50 -10.07
CA SER A 15 -12.86 10.15 -11.37
C SER A 15 -12.29 11.57 -11.37
N GLU A 16 -12.57 12.39 -10.35
CA GLU A 16 -12.00 13.74 -10.20
C GLU A 16 -10.45 13.73 -10.23
N ILE A 17 -9.81 12.72 -9.62
CA ILE A 17 -8.35 12.57 -9.60
C ILE A 17 -7.85 12.11 -10.98
N VAL A 18 -8.46 11.05 -11.52
CA VAL A 18 -8.08 10.44 -12.80
C VAL A 18 -8.23 11.45 -13.93
N GLU A 19 -9.32 12.20 -14.00
CA GLU A 19 -9.56 13.25 -14.99
C GLU A 19 -8.55 14.40 -14.86
N ARG A 20 -8.21 14.80 -13.62
CA ARG A 20 -7.28 15.92 -13.37
C ARG A 20 -5.86 15.62 -13.82
N TYR A 21 -5.40 14.39 -13.67
CA TYR A 21 -4.01 14.01 -13.93
C TYR A 21 -3.81 13.20 -15.21
N GLN A 22 -4.88 12.96 -15.96
CA GLN A 22 -4.91 12.10 -17.15
C GLN A 22 -3.85 12.40 -18.19
N SER A 23 -3.60 13.69 -18.46
CA SER A 23 -2.68 14.11 -19.50
C SER A 23 -1.20 14.04 -19.10
N LYS A 24 -0.91 13.64 -17.85
CA LYS A 24 0.43 13.62 -17.27
C LYS A 24 0.80 12.29 -16.61
N THR A 25 -0.10 11.31 -16.66
CA THR A 25 0.03 10.06 -15.88
C THR A 25 -0.36 8.88 -16.74
N ASP A 26 0.60 8.00 -17.00
CA ASP A 26 0.39 6.78 -17.78
C ASP A 26 -0.25 5.67 -16.94
N VAL A 27 0.14 5.61 -15.66
CA VAL A 27 -0.31 4.56 -14.73
C VAL A 27 -0.82 5.17 -13.44
N PHE A 28 -2.06 4.84 -13.08
CA PHE A 28 -2.64 5.14 -11.78
C PHE A 28 -2.56 3.92 -10.88
N VAL A 29 -2.00 4.08 -9.68
CA VAL A 29 -1.92 3.02 -8.67
C VAL A 29 -2.70 3.42 -7.42
N LEU A 30 -3.69 2.61 -7.06
CA LEU A 30 -4.49 2.77 -5.85
C LEU A 30 -4.14 1.68 -4.83
N CYS A 31 -3.42 2.06 -3.77
CA CYS A 31 -3.11 1.18 -2.66
C CYS A 31 -4.00 1.48 -1.45
N VAL A 32 -4.58 0.45 -0.84
CA VAL A 32 -5.44 0.60 0.35
C VAL A 32 -5.10 -0.42 1.41
N ASP A 33 -5.47 -0.15 2.65
CA ASP A 33 -5.46 -1.16 3.70
C ASP A 33 -6.58 -2.20 3.45
N ARG A 34 -6.45 -3.41 3.95
CA ARG A 34 -7.56 -4.39 3.98
C ARG A 34 -8.40 -4.23 5.23
N ASP A 35 -7.79 -3.91 6.37
CA ASP A 35 -8.43 -3.73 7.67
C ASP A 35 -9.31 -4.93 8.09
N GLY A 36 -8.84 -6.16 7.89
CA GLY A 36 -9.58 -7.40 8.16
C GLY A 36 -10.79 -7.63 7.25
N LYS A 37 -11.05 -6.76 6.28
CA LYS A 37 -12.23 -6.85 5.40
C LYS A 37 -11.94 -7.81 4.23
N LEU A 38 -12.40 -9.07 4.35
CA LEU A 38 -12.27 -10.09 3.30
C LEU A 38 -12.78 -9.63 1.92
N GLY A 39 -13.78 -8.76 1.88
CA GLY A 39 -14.35 -8.22 0.64
C GLY A 39 -13.56 -7.10 -0.03
N ARG A 40 -12.43 -6.64 0.54
CA ARG A 40 -11.66 -5.48 0.01
C ARG A 40 -11.19 -5.72 -1.43
N ARG A 41 -10.54 -6.86 -1.70
CA ARG A 41 -10.02 -7.21 -3.02
C ARG A 41 -11.11 -7.15 -4.09
N ARG A 42 -12.26 -7.78 -3.84
CA ARG A 42 -13.42 -7.75 -4.75
C ARG A 42 -13.93 -6.33 -5.04
N ARG A 43 -13.87 -5.42 -4.05
CA ARG A 43 -14.24 -4.02 -4.27
C ARG A 43 -13.23 -3.31 -5.18
N LEU A 44 -11.95 -3.57 -4.98
CA LEU A 44 -10.89 -3.00 -5.82
C LEU A 44 -10.97 -3.50 -7.26
N ASP A 45 -11.29 -4.78 -7.47
CA ASP A 45 -11.48 -5.34 -8.82
C ASP A 45 -12.59 -4.60 -9.59
N LYS A 46 -13.67 -4.22 -8.91
CA LYS A 46 -14.75 -3.42 -9.52
C LYS A 46 -14.28 -2.01 -9.88
N ILE A 47 -13.46 -1.40 -9.03
CA ILE A 47 -12.88 -0.08 -9.28
C ILE A 47 -11.93 -0.15 -10.48
N GLU A 48 -11.06 -1.16 -10.56
CA GLU A 48 -10.17 -1.34 -11.72
C GLU A 48 -10.95 -1.46 -13.03
N VAL A 49 -12.03 -2.24 -13.07
CA VAL A 49 -12.88 -2.34 -14.28
C VAL A 49 -13.50 -1.00 -14.65
N GLU A 50 -13.93 -0.21 -13.67
CA GLU A 50 -14.54 1.10 -13.92
C GLU A 50 -13.57 2.11 -14.56
N PHE A 51 -12.27 1.99 -14.30
CA PHE A 51 -11.25 2.92 -14.82
C PHE A 51 -10.29 2.31 -15.85
N GLY A 52 -10.40 1.00 -16.11
CA GLY A 52 -9.43 0.22 -16.89
C GLY A 52 -9.62 0.25 -18.40
N ASP A 53 -10.81 0.63 -18.89
CA ASP A 53 -11.12 0.62 -20.33
C ASP A 53 -10.39 1.73 -21.10
N ASP A 54 -10.06 2.84 -20.44
CA ASP A 54 -9.42 3.99 -21.07
C ASP A 54 -7.93 4.13 -20.72
N ARG A 55 -7.45 3.44 -19.66
CA ARG A 55 -6.16 3.73 -19.00
C ARG A 55 -5.66 2.56 -18.17
N THR A 56 -4.37 2.58 -17.84
CA THR A 56 -3.86 1.68 -16.82
C THR A 56 -4.19 2.19 -15.42
N PHE A 57 -5.24 1.61 -14.82
CA PHE A 57 -5.58 1.78 -13.42
C PHE A 57 -5.37 0.45 -12.67
N LEU A 58 -4.41 0.41 -11.75
CA LEU A 58 -4.12 -0.75 -10.93
C LEU A 58 -4.50 -0.46 -9.48
N ALA A 59 -5.21 -1.37 -8.84
CA ALA A 59 -5.56 -1.28 -7.44
C ALA A 59 -5.04 -2.48 -6.66
N GLU A 60 -4.56 -2.26 -5.45
CA GLU A 60 -4.16 -3.31 -4.53
C GLU A 60 -4.53 -2.99 -3.10
N ASN A 61 -4.84 -4.03 -2.32
CA ASN A 61 -4.89 -3.90 -0.88
C ASN A 61 -3.66 -4.56 -0.26
N ALA A 62 -3.06 -3.90 0.73
CA ALA A 62 -2.16 -4.59 1.63
C ALA A 62 -2.89 -5.77 2.28
N TRP A 63 -2.17 -6.80 2.68
CA TRP A 63 -2.79 -7.95 3.35
C TRP A 63 -3.55 -7.53 4.60
N GLU A 64 -3.10 -6.51 5.33
CA GLU A 64 -3.89 -5.85 6.37
C GLU A 64 -3.71 -4.34 6.32
N GLU A 65 -2.48 -3.84 6.42
CA GLU A 65 -2.15 -2.41 6.32
C GLU A 65 -0.88 -2.18 5.50
N LEU A 66 -0.79 -1.03 4.82
CA LEU A 66 0.33 -0.67 3.95
C LEU A 66 1.67 -0.61 4.69
N GLU A 67 1.66 -0.28 5.98
CA GLU A 67 2.83 -0.32 6.86
C GLU A 67 3.51 -1.69 6.87
N THR A 68 2.78 -2.77 6.55
CA THR A 68 3.34 -4.12 6.38
C THR A 68 4.42 -4.13 5.30
N TRP A 69 4.22 -3.43 4.19
CA TRP A 69 5.19 -3.39 3.10
C TRP A 69 6.49 -2.68 3.53
N THR A 70 6.36 -1.60 4.29
CA THR A 70 7.52 -0.91 4.87
C THR A 70 8.27 -1.85 5.83
N LEU A 71 7.56 -2.47 6.78
CA LEU A 71 8.17 -3.39 7.75
C LEU A 71 8.86 -4.59 7.09
N ALA A 72 8.37 -5.05 5.94
CA ALA A 72 8.99 -6.13 5.18
C ALA A 72 10.42 -5.79 4.74
N GLY A 73 10.67 -4.52 4.41
CA GLY A 73 11.96 -4.01 3.96
C GLY A 73 12.91 -3.58 5.07
N LEU A 74 12.46 -3.53 6.34
CA LEU A 74 13.28 -3.10 7.48
C LEU A 74 13.92 -4.29 8.22
N ASP A 75 15.00 -3.99 8.93
CA ASP A 75 15.50 -4.86 10.00
C ASP A 75 14.59 -4.74 11.22
N LEU A 76 13.86 -5.81 11.54
CA LEU A 76 12.93 -5.84 12.65
C LEU A 76 13.65 -6.12 13.98
N PRO A 77 13.16 -5.57 15.11
CA PRO A 77 13.69 -5.86 16.43
C PRO A 77 13.80 -7.36 16.73
N ALA A 78 14.83 -7.74 17.49
CA ALA A 78 15.01 -9.12 17.96
C ALA A 78 13.75 -9.61 18.70
N GLY A 79 13.26 -10.79 18.32
CA GLY A 79 12.04 -11.39 18.87
C GLY A 79 10.77 -11.12 18.05
N TRP A 80 10.79 -10.18 17.10
CA TRP A 80 9.69 -10.02 16.16
C TRP A 80 9.82 -11.03 15.03
N ARG A 81 8.89 -11.99 14.99
CA ARG A 81 8.82 -12.95 13.88
C ARG A 81 7.98 -12.35 12.76
N TRP A 82 8.51 -12.38 11.53
CA TRP A 82 7.81 -11.84 10.36
C TRP A 82 6.40 -12.41 10.19
N SER A 83 6.22 -13.71 10.38
CA SER A 83 4.91 -14.36 10.28
C SER A 83 3.87 -13.80 11.25
N GLN A 84 4.29 -13.30 12.42
CA GLN A 84 3.38 -12.65 13.38
C GLN A 84 3.02 -11.22 12.97
N VAL A 85 4.00 -10.47 12.43
CA VAL A 85 3.75 -9.13 11.87
C VAL A 85 2.78 -9.22 10.72
N ARG A 86 3.04 -10.12 9.76
CA ARG A 86 2.23 -10.31 8.54
C ARG A 86 0.80 -10.78 8.82
N ALA A 87 0.56 -11.45 9.95
CA ALA A 87 -0.75 -11.95 10.34
C ALA A 87 -1.55 -10.97 11.22
N ALA A 88 -0.95 -9.88 11.68
CA ALA A 88 -1.65 -8.89 12.49
C ALA A 88 -2.54 -8.00 11.62
N VAL A 89 -3.74 -7.68 12.10
CA VAL A 89 -4.65 -6.74 11.43
C VAL A 89 -4.24 -5.29 11.72
N ASP A 90 -3.77 -5.05 12.94
CA ASP A 90 -3.34 -3.76 13.50
C ASP A 90 -1.80 -3.64 13.44
N VAL A 91 -1.24 -3.78 12.25
CA VAL A 91 0.22 -3.81 12.00
C VAL A 91 0.88 -2.49 12.42
N LYS A 92 0.20 -1.38 12.16
CA LYS A 92 0.64 -0.04 12.39
C LYS A 92 0.87 0.21 13.88
N GLU A 93 -0.17 0.03 14.69
CA GLU A 93 -0.10 0.28 16.13
C GLU A 93 0.81 -0.73 16.84
N ARG A 94 0.77 -2.00 16.42
CA ARG A 94 1.54 -3.07 17.08
C ARG A 94 3.02 -3.05 16.75
N TYR A 95 3.39 -2.63 15.55
CA TYR A 95 4.75 -2.78 15.04
C TYR A 95 5.31 -1.49 14.45
N PHE A 96 4.67 -0.91 13.44
CA PHE A 96 5.22 0.25 12.72
C PHE A 96 5.48 1.45 13.65
N ASP A 97 4.48 1.85 14.42
CA ASP A 97 4.54 2.99 15.32
C ASP A 97 5.64 2.83 16.39
N LYS A 98 5.91 1.58 16.80
CA LYS A 98 6.98 1.29 17.76
C LYS A 98 8.36 1.47 17.12
N ILE A 99 8.52 1.07 15.85
CA ILE A 99 9.77 1.33 15.11
C ILE A 99 9.94 2.82 14.88
N ALA A 100 8.88 3.52 14.46
CA ALA A 100 8.91 4.96 14.25
C ALA A 100 9.35 5.72 15.51
N ARG A 101 8.76 5.40 16.67
CA ARG A 101 9.16 5.96 17.97
C ARG A 101 10.59 5.59 18.37
N ALA A 102 10.97 4.33 18.23
CA ALA A 102 12.31 3.87 18.60
C ALA A 102 13.41 4.52 17.75
N ARG A 103 13.07 4.98 16.54
CA ARG A 103 13.97 5.71 15.63
C ARG A 103 13.76 7.22 15.65
N SER A 104 12.87 7.72 16.51
CA SER A 104 12.55 9.15 16.66
C SER A 104 12.16 9.81 15.33
N VAL A 105 11.30 9.13 14.55
CA VAL A 105 10.74 9.64 13.29
C VAL A 105 9.21 9.72 13.29
N ASP A 106 8.57 9.46 14.43
CA ASP A 106 7.12 9.47 14.58
C ASP A 106 6.49 10.87 14.52
N ASP A 107 7.29 11.92 14.72
CA ASP A 107 6.91 13.33 14.54
C ASP A 107 7.08 13.83 13.10
N ALA A 108 7.76 13.08 12.24
CA ALA A 108 7.93 13.43 10.84
C ALA A 108 6.59 13.41 10.08
N PRO A 109 6.44 14.19 8.99
CA PRO A 109 5.24 14.17 8.16
C PRO A 109 4.82 12.74 7.76
N GLY A 110 3.55 12.41 8.01
CA GLY A 110 3.04 11.06 7.79
C GLY A 110 3.42 10.04 8.87
N GLY A 111 3.90 10.47 10.04
CA GLY A 111 4.17 9.60 11.20
C GLY A 111 5.36 8.65 10.98
N GLY A 112 6.39 9.10 10.26
CA GLY A 112 7.57 8.29 9.93
C GLY A 112 7.47 7.45 8.65
N ARG A 113 6.32 7.47 7.94
CA ARG A 113 6.13 6.73 6.67
C ARG A 113 7.16 7.06 5.61
N LYS A 114 7.50 8.35 5.46
CA LYS A 114 8.49 8.77 4.46
C LYS A 114 9.90 8.22 4.76
N PRO A 115 10.55 8.54 5.89
CA PRO A 115 11.91 8.07 6.15
C PRO A 115 12.01 6.54 6.23
N LEU A 116 11.03 5.87 6.84
CA LEU A 116 11.03 4.41 6.93
C LEU A 116 10.74 3.75 5.58
N GLY A 117 9.85 4.33 4.78
CA GLY A 117 9.54 3.85 3.43
C GLY A 117 10.74 3.96 2.49
N GLU A 118 11.46 5.08 2.52
CA GLU A 118 12.70 5.28 1.75
C GLU A 118 13.79 4.28 2.15
N GLU A 119 13.92 3.96 3.44
CA GLU A 119 14.83 2.91 3.89
C GLU A 119 14.40 1.52 3.43
N ALA A 120 13.13 1.16 3.63
CA ALA A 120 12.57 -0.12 3.22
C ALA A 120 12.71 -0.36 1.71
N ALA A 121 12.49 0.68 0.90
CA ALA A 121 12.59 0.61 -0.56
C ALA A 121 13.99 0.19 -1.05
N ARG A 122 15.05 0.42 -0.27
CA ARG A 122 16.41 -0.07 -0.62
C ARG A 122 16.52 -1.59 -0.59
N ARG A 123 15.53 -2.27 0.00
CA ARG A 123 15.43 -3.74 0.09
C ARG A 123 14.15 -4.25 -0.55
N ILE A 124 13.81 -3.71 -1.73
CA ILE A 124 12.58 -4.05 -2.43
C ILE A 124 12.42 -5.56 -2.68
N ASP A 125 13.51 -6.28 -2.94
CA ASP A 125 13.48 -7.75 -3.11
C ASP A 125 12.97 -8.47 -1.85
N ALA A 126 13.36 -7.99 -0.67
CA ALA A 126 12.88 -8.53 0.60
C ALA A 126 11.38 -8.26 0.78
N ILE A 127 10.90 -7.08 0.36
CA ILE A 127 9.47 -6.75 0.35
C ILE A 127 8.72 -7.71 -0.57
N ARG A 128 9.18 -7.88 -1.81
CA ARG A 128 8.56 -8.80 -2.79
C ARG A 128 8.50 -10.24 -2.27
N GLN A 129 9.59 -10.73 -1.66
CA GLN A 129 9.64 -12.08 -1.11
C GLN A 129 8.69 -12.27 0.08
N LYS A 130 8.54 -11.26 0.94
CA LYS A 130 7.77 -11.33 2.19
C LYS A 130 6.28 -11.00 2.03
N CYS A 131 5.93 -10.26 0.97
CA CYS A 131 4.60 -9.74 0.66
C CYS A 131 4.20 -10.20 -0.76
N ARG A 132 4.13 -11.53 -0.96
CA ARG A 132 3.96 -12.12 -2.30
C ARG A 132 2.56 -11.91 -2.86
N GLU A 133 1.56 -11.95 -1.98
CA GLU A 133 0.14 -11.97 -2.34
C GLU A 133 -0.40 -10.58 -2.71
N ASP A 134 0.28 -9.52 -2.26
CA ASP A 134 -0.13 -8.13 -2.42
C ASP A 134 0.97 -7.31 -3.12
N PHE A 135 2.06 -6.94 -2.43
CA PHE A 135 3.06 -6.04 -2.98
C PHE A 135 3.72 -6.59 -4.25
N ASP A 136 4.17 -7.85 -4.21
CA ASP A 136 4.83 -8.48 -5.35
C ASP A 136 3.87 -8.76 -6.51
N SER A 137 2.61 -9.06 -6.20
CA SER A 137 1.54 -9.17 -7.19
C SER A 137 1.35 -7.84 -7.93
N LEU A 138 1.23 -6.74 -7.19
CA LEU A 138 1.13 -5.39 -7.75
C LEU A 138 2.39 -5.01 -8.54
N ALA A 139 3.58 -5.28 -8.00
CA ALA A 139 4.85 -4.96 -8.65
C ALA A 139 4.96 -5.63 -10.02
N ARG A 140 4.61 -6.92 -10.13
CA ARG A 140 4.59 -7.63 -11.43
C ARG A 140 3.60 -7.03 -12.42
N ARG A 141 2.42 -6.62 -11.94
CA ARG A 141 1.41 -5.98 -12.79
C ARG A 141 1.89 -4.62 -13.30
N ILE A 142 2.60 -3.86 -12.47
CA ILE A 142 3.23 -2.59 -12.87
C ILE A 142 4.34 -2.84 -13.91
N GLU A 143 5.19 -3.85 -13.70
CA GLU A 143 6.26 -4.22 -14.66
C GLU A 143 5.69 -4.52 -16.05
N VAL A 144 4.61 -5.31 -16.13
CA VAL A 144 3.93 -5.60 -17.41
C VAL A 144 3.46 -4.33 -18.12
N VAL A 145 2.92 -3.37 -17.39
CA VAL A 145 2.37 -2.14 -17.98
C VAL A 145 3.46 -1.17 -18.42
N ILE A 146 4.58 -1.10 -17.69
CA ILE A 146 5.66 -0.16 -18.01
C ILE A 146 6.51 -0.68 -19.19
N ASP A 147 6.53 -1.98 -19.40
CA ASP A 147 7.24 -2.62 -20.52
C ASP A 147 6.43 -2.63 -21.84
N ASP A 148 5.13 -2.25 -21.81
CA ASP A 148 4.24 -2.09 -22.98
C ASP A 148 4.38 -0.69 -23.64
#